data_AF-A0A6B2LFN4-F1
#
_entry.id   AF-A0A6B2LFN4-F1
#
_cell.length_a   1.000
_cell.length_b   1.000
_cell.length_c   1.000
_cell.angle_alpha   90.00
_cell.angle_beta   90.00
_cell.angle_gamma   90.00
#
_symmetry.space_group_name_H-M   'P 1'
#
loop_
_entity.id
_entity.type
_entity.pdbx_description
1 polymer ?
#
loop_
_entity_poly.entity_id
_entity_poly.type
_entity_poly.pdbx_seq_one_letter_code
_entity_poly.pdbx_strand_id
1 'polypeptide(L)'
;MSLGRVLSISGAATRATGRLIEKAGTNMQPGYRPLEAPSGHRRLVPTAEGVGPRLGYHTFVAPSATLVGGALVGKNCSIWYGAVVRADQGKVKIGDSVSVGERTVVKGQTEIGSNAHIGANCVLNGCQIDTGAFIDDGTVVGKGAKIGTATHVGPGSVVTPGTVIPAGQYWAGNPASFRSVLTMEQLIALKNQSKETLKQGEKHDFFLSMSDNQRSEWEALEEMRTSKPKKFEPRF
;
A
#
# COMPACT_ATOMS: atom_id res chain seq x y z
N MET A 1 -4.97 35.25 -39.00
CA MET A 1 -4.60 34.53 -37.76
C MET A 1 -5.88 33.99 -37.14
N SER A 2 -5.99 32.70 -36.78
CA SER A 2 -7.25 32.14 -36.24
C SER A 2 -7.50 32.62 -34.80
N LEU A 3 -8.76 32.78 -34.41
CA LEU A 3 -9.17 33.23 -33.07
C LEU A 3 -8.54 32.38 -31.96
N GLY A 4 -8.47 31.05 -32.15
CA GLY A 4 -7.84 30.15 -31.19
C GLY A 4 -6.34 30.39 -31.00
N ARG A 5 -5.63 30.84 -32.04
CA ARG A 5 -4.20 31.18 -31.96
C ARG A 5 -3.98 32.51 -31.23
N VAL A 6 -4.89 33.46 -31.39
CA VAL A 6 -4.88 34.72 -30.63
C VAL A 6 -5.10 34.46 -29.15
N LEU A 7 -6.09 33.63 -28.80
CA LEU A 7 -6.41 33.25 -27.42
C LEU A 7 -5.30 32.43 -26.75
N SER A 8 -4.63 31.54 -27.48
CA SER A 8 -3.51 30.76 -26.91
C SER A 8 -2.29 31.62 -26.62
N ILE A 9 -1.97 32.58 -27.52
CA ILE A 9 -0.87 33.52 -27.34
C ILE A 9 -1.16 34.46 -26.16
N SER A 10 -2.37 35.02 -26.09
CA SER A 10 -2.76 35.88 -24.96
C SER A 10 -2.75 35.11 -23.64
N GLY A 11 -3.26 33.88 -23.61
CA GLY A 11 -3.21 33.00 -22.44
C GLY A 11 -1.78 32.68 -21.99
N ALA A 12 -0.88 32.41 -22.94
CA ALA A 12 0.53 32.17 -22.65
C ALA A 12 1.22 33.43 -22.07
N ALA A 13 0.92 34.61 -22.62
CA ALA A 13 1.42 35.88 -22.11
C ALA A 13 0.93 36.15 -20.68
N THR A 14 -0.37 35.98 -20.41
CA THR A 14 -0.94 36.13 -19.06
C THR A 14 -0.30 35.16 -18.06
N ARG A 15 -0.09 33.89 -18.45
CA ARG A 15 0.61 32.89 -17.62
C ARG A 15 2.06 33.32 -17.32
N ALA A 16 2.78 33.85 -18.30
CA ALA A 16 4.14 34.33 -18.11
C ALA A 16 4.19 35.50 -17.13
N THR A 17 3.29 36.47 -17.27
CA THR A 17 3.17 37.60 -16.32
C THR A 17 2.85 37.11 -14.91
N GLY A 18 1.94 36.15 -14.75
CA GLY A 18 1.62 35.55 -13.45
C GLY A 18 2.83 34.94 -12.75
N ARG A 19 3.66 34.17 -13.47
CA ARG A 19 4.92 33.61 -12.93
C ARG A 19 5.92 34.69 -12.50
N LEU A 20 5.97 35.81 -13.23
CA LEU A 20 6.84 36.93 -12.86
C LEU A 20 6.35 37.63 -11.59
N ILE A 21 5.03 37.79 -11.43
CA ILE A 21 4.43 38.36 -10.21
C ILE A 21 4.72 37.45 -9.01
N GLU A 22 4.55 36.13 -9.14
CA GLU A 22 4.88 35.15 -8.10
C GLU A 22 6.37 35.20 -7.72
N LYS A 23 7.26 35.28 -8.72
CA LYS A 23 8.71 35.42 -8.50
C LYS A 23 9.08 36.75 -7.82
N ALA A 24 8.41 37.83 -8.18
CA ALA A 24 8.62 39.13 -7.53
C ALA A 24 8.14 39.11 -6.07
N GLY A 25 6.96 38.55 -5.80
CA GLY A 25 6.41 38.41 -4.45
C GLY A 25 7.29 37.54 -3.55
N THR A 26 7.78 36.40 -4.05
CA THR A 26 8.72 35.54 -3.32
C THR A 26 10.06 36.22 -3.02
N ASN A 27 10.60 37.00 -3.95
CA ASN A 27 11.80 37.80 -3.71
C ASN A 27 11.58 38.93 -2.69
N MET A 28 10.38 39.51 -2.63
CA MET A 28 10.01 40.57 -1.66
C MET A 28 9.81 40.02 -0.24
N GLN A 29 9.68 38.70 -0.07
CA GLN A 29 9.52 38.03 1.21
C GLN A 29 10.79 37.22 1.55
N PRO A 30 11.89 37.86 2.00
CA PRO A 30 13.12 37.15 2.34
C PRO A 30 12.85 36.09 3.42
N GLY A 31 13.14 34.82 3.11
CA GLY A 31 12.87 33.66 3.96
C GLY A 31 11.60 32.87 3.58
N TYR A 32 10.70 33.44 2.77
CA TYR A 32 9.56 32.71 2.22
C TYR A 32 9.95 32.07 0.87
N ARG A 33 10.13 30.76 0.88
CA ARG A 33 10.23 29.93 -0.32
C ARG A 33 8.94 29.11 -0.41
N PRO A 34 8.16 29.20 -1.50
CA PRO A 34 7.13 28.20 -1.75
C PRO A 34 7.85 26.86 -1.98
N LEU A 35 7.88 26.02 -0.94
CA LEU A 35 8.60 24.74 -0.91
C LEU A 35 7.71 23.60 -1.42
N GLU A 36 6.96 23.82 -2.49
CA GLU A 36 6.25 22.73 -3.16
C GLU A 36 7.21 22.06 -4.15
N ALA A 37 8.11 21.24 -3.60
CA ALA A 37 8.91 20.35 -4.41
C ALA A 37 8.07 19.13 -4.80
N PRO A 38 8.24 18.59 -6.03
CA PRO A 38 7.65 17.31 -6.38
C PRO A 38 8.13 16.23 -5.40
N SER A 39 7.28 15.24 -5.13
CA SER A 39 7.61 14.17 -4.21
C SER A 39 8.88 13.43 -4.64
N GLY A 40 9.87 13.36 -3.74
CA GLY A 40 11.07 12.53 -3.91
C GLY A 40 10.85 11.07 -3.51
N HIS A 41 9.64 10.70 -3.08
CA HIS A 41 9.31 9.33 -2.69
C HIS A 41 9.45 8.38 -3.88
N ARG A 42 10.04 7.22 -3.63
CA ARG A 42 10.19 6.15 -4.61
C ARG A 42 9.56 4.89 -4.07
N ARG A 43 8.65 4.30 -4.85
CA ARG A 43 8.02 3.02 -4.53
C ARG A 43 9.02 1.86 -4.52
N LEU A 44 9.89 1.81 -5.53
CA LEU A 44 10.88 0.75 -5.69
C LEU A 44 12.27 1.38 -5.61
N VAL A 45 13.06 0.94 -4.62
CA VAL A 45 14.37 1.52 -4.31
C VAL A 45 15.44 0.44 -4.40
N PRO A 46 16.40 0.52 -5.35
CA PRO A 46 17.54 -0.40 -5.39
C PRO A 46 18.55 -0.08 -4.29
N THR A 47 19.34 -1.09 -3.89
CA THR A 47 20.52 -0.88 -3.02
C THR A 47 21.70 -0.32 -3.81
N ALA A 48 22.73 0.16 -3.10
CA ALA A 48 23.97 0.67 -3.70
C ALA A 48 24.67 -0.36 -4.61
N GLU A 49 24.44 -1.66 -4.37
CA GLU A 49 24.94 -2.78 -5.17
C GLU A 49 24.13 -3.03 -6.46
N GLY A 50 23.12 -2.20 -6.74
CA GLY A 50 22.27 -2.32 -7.94
C GLY A 50 21.16 -3.37 -7.82
N VAL A 51 20.97 -3.98 -6.65
CA VAL A 51 19.92 -4.98 -6.42
C VAL A 51 18.61 -4.28 -6.08
N GLY A 52 17.64 -4.36 -7.00
CA GLY A 52 16.31 -3.77 -6.84
C GLY A 52 15.20 -4.80 -6.54
N PRO A 53 14.03 -4.33 -6.08
CA PRO A 53 12.87 -5.19 -5.85
C PRO A 53 12.41 -5.86 -7.14
N ARG A 54 11.96 -7.11 -7.05
CA ARG A 54 11.35 -7.84 -8.17
C ARG A 54 9.91 -8.19 -7.81
N LEU A 55 8.99 -7.78 -8.68
CA LEU A 55 7.55 -7.99 -8.50
C LEU A 55 7.05 -9.02 -9.51
N GLY A 56 6.20 -9.93 -9.06
CA GLY A 56 5.43 -10.79 -9.95
C GLY A 56 4.29 -10.03 -10.61
N TYR A 57 3.75 -10.63 -11.68
CA TYR A 57 2.61 -10.08 -12.42
C TYR A 57 1.36 -9.90 -11.53
N HIS A 58 0.51 -8.94 -11.91
CA HIS A 58 -0.74 -8.61 -11.21
C HIS A 58 -0.54 -8.27 -9.73
N THR A 59 0.60 -7.66 -9.40
CA THR A 59 0.89 -7.22 -8.03
C THR A 59 0.61 -5.75 -7.87
N PHE A 60 -0.35 -5.43 -7.01
CA PHE A 60 -0.65 -4.05 -6.61
C PHE A 60 0.40 -3.55 -5.62
N VAL A 61 1.03 -2.40 -5.92
CA VAL A 61 1.91 -1.68 -4.99
C VAL A 61 1.43 -0.25 -4.85
N ALA A 62 0.90 0.07 -3.68
CA ALA A 62 0.36 1.39 -3.38
C ALA A 62 1.39 2.51 -3.62
N PRO A 63 0.95 3.70 -4.09
CA PRO A 63 1.81 4.87 -4.32
C PRO A 63 2.72 5.23 -3.14
N SER A 64 2.25 5.06 -1.91
CA SER A 64 2.99 5.37 -0.68
C SER A 64 3.77 4.19 -0.09
N ALA A 65 3.63 2.98 -0.65
CA ALA A 65 4.41 1.84 -0.22
C ALA A 65 5.86 1.94 -0.71
N THR A 66 6.80 1.41 0.06
CA THR A 66 8.23 1.46 -0.27
C THR A 66 8.85 0.08 -0.17
N LEU A 67 9.38 -0.44 -1.27
CA LEU A 67 10.17 -1.67 -1.31
C LEU A 67 11.62 -1.31 -1.58
N VAL A 68 12.52 -1.83 -0.74
CA VAL A 68 13.95 -1.51 -0.76
C VAL A 68 14.77 -2.78 -0.93
N GLY A 69 15.77 -2.73 -1.81
CA GLY A 69 16.76 -3.80 -2.00
C GLY A 69 16.20 -5.03 -2.70
N GLY A 70 16.81 -6.19 -2.46
CA GLY A 70 16.48 -7.46 -3.13
C GLY A 70 15.19 -8.13 -2.65
N ALA A 71 14.13 -7.36 -2.45
CA ALA A 71 12.82 -7.89 -2.09
C ALA A 71 12.21 -8.65 -3.28
N LEU A 72 11.83 -9.91 -3.07
CA LEU A 72 11.16 -10.73 -4.06
C LEU A 72 9.69 -10.85 -3.69
N VAL A 73 8.80 -10.37 -4.56
CA VAL A 73 7.35 -10.46 -4.37
C VAL A 73 6.77 -11.35 -5.47
N GLY A 74 5.94 -12.32 -5.08
CA GLY A 74 5.27 -13.23 -5.98
C GLY A 74 4.19 -12.54 -6.83
N LYS A 75 3.33 -13.36 -7.45
CA LYS A 75 2.23 -12.91 -8.30
C LYS A 75 0.99 -12.60 -7.46
N ASN A 76 0.07 -11.80 -8.02
CA ASN A 76 -1.24 -11.52 -7.42
C ASN A 76 -1.16 -10.99 -5.98
N CYS A 77 -0.10 -10.25 -5.63
CA CYS A 77 0.06 -9.70 -4.28
C CYS A 77 -0.52 -8.30 -4.18
N SER A 78 -0.85 -7.85 -2.97
CA SER A 78 -1.23 -6.46 -2.71
C SER A 78 -0.39 -5.90 -1.56
N ILE A 79 0.36 -4.84 -1.84
CA ILE A 79 1.18 -4.11 -0.86
C ILE A 79 0.52 -2.75 -0.63
N TRP A 80 -0.10 -2.61 0.54
CA TRP A 80 -1.00 -1.51 0.86
C TRP A 80 -0.28 -0.24 1.34
N TYR A 81 -1.05 0.83 1.47
CA TYR A 81 -0.55 2.18 1.67
C TYR A 81 0.38 2.32 2.87
N GLY A 82 1.53 2.95 2.65
CA GLY A 82 2.54 3.19 3.68
C GLY A 82 3.30 1.94 4.15
N ALA A 83 3.05 0.76 3.57
CA ALA A 83 3.83 -0.43 3.89
C ALA A 83 5.29 -0.28 3.45
N VAL A 84 6.21 -0.84 4.23
CA VAL A 84 7.65 -0.74 4.02
C VAL A 84 8.26 -2.14 4.03
N VAL A 85 8.77 -2.57 2.89
CA VAL A 85 9.48 -3.85 2.74
C VAL A 85 10.96 -3.57 2.54
N ARG A 86 11.78 -3.90 3.53
CA ARG A 86 13.22 -3.63 3.54
C ARG A 86 14.04 -4.91 3.48
N ALA A 87 14.60 -5.18 2.30
CA ALA A 87 15.52 -6.27 2.01
C ALA A 87 16.97 -5.78 1.88
N ASP A 88 17.36 -4.78 2.68
CA ASP A 88 18.70 -4.20 2.72
C ASP A 88 19.65 -4.97 3.66
N GLN A 89 19.14 -5.53 4.76
CA GLN A 89 19.91 -6.30 5.75
C GLN A 89 19.70 -7.83 5.63
N GLY A 90 18.94 -8.29 4.64
CA GLY A 90 18.60 -9.69 4.46
C GLY A 90 17.61 -9.88 3.31
N LYS A 91 17.45 -11.11 2.84
CA LYS A 91 16.50 -11.43 1.77
C LYS A 91 15.08 -11.38 2.33
N VAL A 92 14.21 -10.58 1.71
CA VAL A 92 12.75 -10.66 1.94
C VAL A 92 12.13 -11.36 0.75
N LYS A 93 11.40 -12.44 1.01
CA LYS A 93 10.66 -13.19 0.00
C LYS A 93 9.19 -13.26 0.39
N ILE A 94 8.33 -12.78 -0.48
CA ILE A 94 6.88 -12.85 -0.37
C ILE A 94 6.39 -13.78 -1.47
N GLY A 95 5.59 -14.79 -1.08
CA GLY A 95 4.99 -15.77 -1.98
C GLY A 95 3.92 -15.17 -2.89
N ASP A 96 3.10 -16.05 -3.46
CA ASP A 96 2.01 -15.64 -4.36
C ASP A 96 0.72 -15.38 -3.56
N SER A 97 -0.14 -14.48 -4.06
CA SER A 97 -1.44 -14.17 -3.47
C SER A 97 -1.35 -13.71 -2.01
N VAL A 98 -0.35 -12.88 -1.69
CA VAL A 98 -0.15 -12.32 -0.35
C VAL A 98 -0.64 -10.88 -0.28
N SER A 99 -1.41 -10.56 0.76
CA SER A 99 -1.77 -9.19 1.10
C SER A 99 -0.90 -8.70 2.26
N VAL A 100 -0.25 -7.55 2.09
CA VAL A 100 0.52 -6.84 3.12
C VAL A 100 -0.19 -5.52 3.43
N GLY A 101 -0.84 -5.46 4.59
CA GLY A 101 -1.67 -4.35 5.03
C GLY A 101 -0.94 -3.03 5.21
N GLU A 102 -1.71 -1.97 5.47
CA GLU A 102 -1.25 -0.60 5.56
C GLU A 102 -0.20 -0.43 6.64
N ARG A 103 0.82 0.40 6.37
CA ARG A 103 1.88 0.75 7.36
C ARG A 103 2.63 -0.43 7.95
N THR A 104 2.48 -1.62 7.38
CA THR A 104 3.20 -2.81 7.81
C THR A 104 4.66 -2.72 7.41
N VAL A 105 5.54 -3.08 8.33
CA VAL A 105 6.99 -3.08 8.12
C VAL A 105 7.49 -4.52 8.07
N VAL A 106 8.11 -4.89 6.95
CA VAL A 106 8.76 -6.19 6.75
C VAL A 106 10.27 -5.95 6.61
N LYS A 107 11.07 -6.56 7.47
CA LYS A 107 12.53 -6.38 7.46
C LYS A 107 13.27 -7.65 7.89
N GLY A 108 14.58 -7.65 7.67
CA GLY A 108 15.44 -8.79 7.97
C GLY A 108 15.19 -9.96 7.02
N GLN A 109 15.81 -11.11 7.30
CA GLN A 109 15.58 -12.32 6.53
C GLN A 109 14.17 -12.88 6.80
N THR A 110 13.20 -12.42 6.03
CA THR A 110 11.78 -12.74 6.22
C THR A 110 11.23 -13.46 5.01
N GLU A 111 10.59 -14.60 5.24
CA GLU A 111 9.94 -15.40 4.21
C GLU A 111 8.45 -15.51 4.54
N ILE A 112 7.61 -15.07 3.61
CA ILE A 112 6.14 -15.12 3.72
C ILE A 112 5.63 -16.07 2.64
N GLY A 113 4.95 -17.13 3.07
CA GLY A 113 4.38 -18.16 2.21
C GLY A 113 3.18 -17.65 1.41
N SER A 114 2.81 -18.41 0.38
CA SER A 114 1.71 -18.04 -0.50
C SER A 114 0.36 -18.05 0.24
N ASN A 115 -0.60 -17.24 -0.22
CA ASN A 115 -1.93 -17.07 0.39
C ASN A 115 -1.91 -16.59 1.84
N ALA A 116 -0.78 -16.14 2.36
CA ALA A 116 -0.71 -15.52 3.67
C ALA A 116 -1.39 -14.14 3.64
N HIS A 117 -1.96 -13.75 4.78
CA HIS A 117 -2.52 -12.42 4.99
C HIS A 117 -1.76 -11.75 6.12
N ILE A 118 -1.23 -10.56 5.85
CA ILE A 118 -0.59 -9.71 6.85
C ILE A 118 -1.45 -8.46 7.00
N GLY A 119 -1.96 -8.25 8.21
CA GLY A 119 -2.81 -7.13 8.56
C GLY A 119 -2.07 -5.78 8.54
N ALA A 120 -2.79 -4.73 8.89
CA ALA A 120 -2.28 -3.38 8.99
C ALA A 120 -1.40 -3.21 10.23
N ASN A 121 -0.43 -2.27 10.18
CA ASN A 121 0.47 -1.91 11.27
C ASN A 121 1.26 -3.08 11.87
N CYS A 122 1.51 -4.13 11.09
CA CYS A 122 2.30 -5.26 11.55
C CYS A 122 3.80 -4.95 11.47
N VAL A 123 4.59 -5.61 12.33
CA VAL A 123 6.05 -5.55 12.26
C VAL A 123 6.61 -6.96 12.16
N LEU A 124 7.10 -7.31 10.98
CA LEU A 124 7.74 -8.60 10.70
C LEU A 124 9.25 -8.41 10.65
N ASN A 125 9.97 -9.06 11.55
CA ASN A 125 11.42 -8.89 11.66
C ASN A 125 12.15 -10.23 11.65
N GLY A 126 12.62 -10.67 10.48
CA GLY A 126 13.45 -11.85 10.34
C GLY A 126 12.73 -13.15 10.70
N CYS A 127 11.52 -13.36 10.19
CA CYS A 127 10.66 -14.49 10.54
C CYS A 127 10.26 -15.34 9.34
N GLN A 128 9.79 -16.56 9.59
CA GLN A 128 9.21 -17.43 8.57
C GLN A 128 7.71 -17.57 8.82
N ILE A 129 6.90 -17.17 7.85
CA ILE A 129 5.44 -17.27 7.87
C ILE A 129 5.07 -18.24 6.77
N ASP A 130 4.45 -19.35 7.11
CA ASP A 130 4.11 -20.39 6.15
C ASP A 130 2.79 -20.08 5.40
N THR A 131 2.48 -20.95 4.44
CA THR A 131 1.37 -20.81 3.50
C THR A 131 0.03 -20.67 4.21
N GLY A 132 -0.76 -19.68 3.81
CA GLY A 132 -2.11 -19.48 4.33
C GLY A 132 -2.19 -18.98 5.77
N ALA A 133 -1.07 -18.60 6.40
CA ALA A 133 -1.09 -18.00 7.72
C ALA A 133 -1.75 -16.61 7.68
N PHE A 134 -2.54 -16.31 8.71
CA PHE A 134 -3.26 -15.06 8.88
C PHE A 134 -2.68 -14.32 10.09
N ILE A 135 -1.96 -13.24 9.82
CA ILE A 135 -1.38 -12.34 10.82
C ILE A 135 -2.27 -11.12 10.90
N ASP A 136 -2.96 -10.98 12.02
CA ASP A 136 -3.97 -9.94 12.21
C ASP A 136 -3.32 -8.60 12.59
N ASP A 137 -4.12 -7.54 12.55
CA ASP A 137 -3.66 -6.15 12.62
C ASP A 137 -2.83 -5.86 13.90
N GLY A 138 -1.78 -5.06 13.76
CA GLY A 138 -0.93 -4.61 14.86
C GLY A 138 -0.02 -5.70 15.44
N THR A 139 0.08 -6.86 14.79
CA THR A 139 0.92 -7.96 15.28
C THR A 139 2.41 -7.68 15.07
N VAL A 140 3.21 -8.00 16.09
CA VAL A 140 4.67 -7.95 16.03
C VAL A 140 5.21 -9.38 16.03
N VAL A 141 6.01 -9.73 15.01
CA VAL A 141 6.66 -11.03 14.88
C VAL A 141 8.16 -10.89 15.03
N GLY A 142 8.69 -11.49 16.10
CA GLY A 142 10.10 -11.45 16.47
C GLY A 142 11.02 -12.26 15.57
N LYS A 143 12.31 -11.97 15.67
CA LYS A 143 13.38 -12.62 14.90
C LYS A 143 13.44 -14.12 15.15
N GLY A 144 13.53 -14.89 14.08
CA GLY A 144 13.62 -16.35 14.12
C GLY A 144 12.29 -17.05 14.41
N ALA A 145 11.18 -16.31 14.58
CA ALA A 145 9.88 -16.93 14.77
C ALA A 145 9.43 -17.69 13.51
N LYS A 146 8.76 -18.82 13.71
CA LYS A 146 8.20 -19.67 12.66
C LYS A 146 6.70 -19.82 12.87
N ILE A 147 5.91 -19.36 11.93
CA ILE A 147 4.45 -19.41 11.98
C ILE A 147 3.99 -20.46 10.98
N GLY A 148 3.39 -21.55 11.47
CA GLY A 148 3.00 -22.69 10.65
C GLY A 148 1.83 -22.41 9.70
N THR A 149 1.60 -23.34 8.78
CA THR A 149 0.55 -23.29 7.77
C THR A 149 -0.83 -23.04 8.38
N ALA A 150 -1.62 -22.18 7.74
CA ALA A 150 -3.02 -21.94 8.14
C ALA A 150 -3.20 -21.58 9.64
N THR A 151 -2.20 -20.92 10.22
CA THR A 151 -2.24 -20.40 11.59
C THR A 151 -2.91 -19.02 11.59
N HIS A 152 -3.59 -18.66 12.69
CA HIS A 152 -4.08 -17.31 12.92
C HIS A 152 -3.38 -16.71 14.14
N VAL A 153 -2.72 -15.58 13.96
CA VAL A 153 -2.18 -14.76 15.06
C VAL A 153 -3.10 -13.56 15.23
N GLY A 154 -3.78 -13.49 16.36
CA GLY A 154 -4.80 -12.47 16.63
C GLY A 154 -4.23 -11.05 16.76
N PRO A 155 -5.09 -10.03 16.77
CA PRO A 155 -4.68 -8.63 16.65
C PRO A 155 -3.87 -8.16 17.86
N GLY A 156 -2.92 -7.26 17.62
CA GLY A 156 -2.05 -6.68 18.65
C GLY A 156 -1.12 -7.67 19.34
N SER A 157 -0.96 -8.88 18.79
CA SER A 157 -0.17 -9.93 19.43
C SER A 157 1.33 -9.70 19.26
N VAL A 158 2.12 -10.19 20.21
CA VAL A 158 3.59 -10.15 20.15
C VAL A 158 4.14 -11.56 20.17
N VAL A 159 4.51 -12.07 18.99
CA VAL A 159 5.21 -13.35 18.85
C VAL A 159 6.69 -13.11 19.17
N THR A 160 7.16 -13.67 20.28
CA THR A 160 8.52 -13.43 20.76
C THR A 160 9.58 -14.07 19.83
N PRO A 161 10.84 -13.61 19.87
CA PRO A 161 11.90 -14.17 19.05
C PRO A 161 12.04 -15.69 19.23
N GLY A 162 12.19 -16.42 18.12
CA GLY A 162 12.38 -17.87 18.12
C GLY A 162 11.12 -18.70 18.41
N THR A 163 9.96 -18.09 18.67
CA THR A 163 8.71 -18.83 18.88
C THR A 163 8.34 -19.65 17.65
N VAL A 164 7.99 -20.91 17.87
CA VAL A 164 7.46 -21.80 16.83
C VAL A 164 5.98 -22.02 17.09
N ILE A 165 5.14 -21.56 16.18
CA ILE A 165 3.69 -21.75 16.21
C ILE A 165 3.33 -22.91 15.28
N PRO A 166 2.74 -24.01 15.78
CA PRO A 166 2.28 -25.12 14.96
C PRO A 166 1.14 -24.73 14.00
N ALA A 167 1.00 -25.50 12.92
CA ALA A 167 -0.03 -25.30 11.91
C ALA A 167 -1.46 -25.39 12.48
N GLY A 168 -2.38 -24.61 11.91
CA GLY A 168 -3.80 -24.66 12.24
C GLY A 168 -4.17 -24.19 13.65
N GLN A 169 -3.29 -23.45 14.33
CA GLN A 169 -3.56 -22.92 15.67
C GLN A 169 -3.94 -21.45 15.66
N TYR A 170 -4.68 -21.05 16.68
CA TYR A 170 -4.96 -19.66 17.00
C TYR A 170 -4.12 -19.22 18.20
N TRP A 171 -3.33 -18.16 18.02
CA TRP A 171 -2.46 -17.58 19.05
C TRP A 171 -2.79 -16.11 19.24
N ALA A 172 -2.82 -15.63 20.49
CA ALA A 172 -3.09 -14.23 20.77
C ALA A 172 -2.47 -13.74 22.08
N GLY A 173 -2.14 -12.45 22.14
CA GLY A 173 -1.69 -11.74 23.34
C GLY A 173 -0.27 -11.19 23.25
N ASN A 174 0.18 -10.56 24.33
CA ASN A 174 1.54 -10.03 24.48
C ASN A 174 2.11 -10.49 25.84
N PRO A 175 2.96 -11.54 25.87
CA PRO A 175 3.41 -12.35 24.74
C PRO A 175 2.29 -13.23 24.16
N ALA A 176 2.39 -13.57 22.88
CA ALA A 176 1.42 -14.41 22.19
C ALA A 176 1.45 -15.83 22.76
N SER A 177 0.29 -16.35 23.12
CA SER A 177 0.13 -17.72 23.63
C SER A 177 -0.95 -18.46 22.85
N PHE A 178 -0.84 -19.78 22.80
CA PHE A 178 -1.89 -20.64 22.27
C PHE A 178 -3.24 -20.34 22.92
N ARG A 179 -4.30 -20.28 22.11
CA ARG A 179 -5.68 -20.08 22.55
C ARG A 179 -6.57 -21.25 22.20
N SER A 180 -6.52 -21.69 20.94
CA SER A 180 -7.34 -22.79 20.45
C SER A 180 -6.77 -23.37 19.15
N VAL A 181 -7.27 -24.54 18.76
CA VAL A 181 -7.12 -25.03 17.38
C VAL A 181 -8.19 -24.37 16.51
N LEU A 182 -7.85 -24.00 15.28
CA LEU A 182 -8.78 -23.40 14.34
C LEU A 182 -9.75 -24.45 13.81
N THR A 183 -11.04 -24.11 13.80
CA THR A 183 -12.06 -24.95 13.15
C THR A 183 -12.03 -24.75 11.63
N MET A 184 -12.59 -25.72 10.89
CA MET A 184 -12.65 -25.61 9.43
C MET A 184 -13.44 -24.37 8.96
N GLU A 185 -14.49 -24.00 9.69
CA GLU A 185 -15.28 -22.79 9.42
C GLU A 185 -14.44 -21.52 9.56
N GLN A 186 -13.63 -21.42 10.63
CA GLN A 186 -12.70 -20.30 10.84
C GLN A 186 -11.67 -20.21 9.72
N LEU A 187 -11.08 -21.35 9.32
CA LEU A 187 -10.11 -21.39 8.22
C LEU A 187 -10.72 -20.92 6.88
N ILE A 188 -11.95 -21.33 6.58
CA ILE A 188 -12.67 -20.88 5.37
C ILE A 188 -12.93 -19.37 5.44
N ALA A 189 -13.36 -18.85 6.60
CA ALA A 189 -13.60 -17.43 6.80
C ALA A 189 -12.34 -16.59 6.56
N LEU A 190 -11.22 -16.95 7.19
CA LEU A 190 -9.92 -16.27 7.03
C LEU A 190 -9.42 -16.29 5.58
N LYS A 191 -9.60 -17.43 4.89
CA LYS A 191 -9.26 -17.57 3.47
C LYS A 191 -10.10 -16.65 2.58
N ASN A 192 -11.40 -16.53 2.87
CA ASN A 192 -12.30 -15.65 2.12
C ASN A 192 -11.97 -14.18 2.35
N GLN A 193 -11.66 -13.79 3.59
CA GLN A 193 -11.19 -12.45 3.92
C GLN A 193 -9.89 -12.10 3.17
N SER A 194 -8.92 -13.03 3.18
CA SER A 194 -7.66 -12.86 2.44
C SER A 194 -7.91 -12.64 0.94
N LYS A 195 -8.79 -13.44 0.32
CA LYS A 195 -9.19 -13.26 -1.09
C LYS A 195 -9.86 -11.93 -1.36
N GLU A 196 -10.72 -11.46 -0.46
CA GLU A 196 -11.39 -10.17 -0.64
C GLU A 196 -10.38 -9.03 -0.63
N THR A 197 -9.40 -9.05 0.28
CA THR A 197 -8.34 -8.03 0.30
C THR A 197 -7.49 -8.01 -0.98
N LEU A 198 -7.25 -9.16 -1.61
CA LEU A 198 -6.58 -9.20 -2.92
C LEU A 198 -7.44 -8.56 -4.02
N LYS A 199 -8.74 -8.86 -4.08
CA LYS A 199 -9.68 -8.24 -5.03
C LYS A 199 -9.77 -6.72 -4.85
N GLN A 200 -9.73 -6.25 -3.61
CA GLN A 200 -9.69 -4.80 -3.35
C GLN A 200 -8.39 -4.20 -3.89
N GLY A 201 -7.25 -4.88 -3.72
CA GLY A 201 -5.99 -4.49 -4.34
C GLY A 201 -6.08 -4.35 -5.86
N GLU A 202 -6.74 -5.28 -6.55
CA GLU A 202 -6.97 -5.21 -8.02
C GLU A 202 -7.79 -3.97 -8.42
N LYS A 203 -8.84 -3.64 -7.66
CA LYS A 203 -9.67 -2.45 -7.92
C LYS A 203 -8.85 -1.16 -7.76
N HIS A 204 -8.00 -1.10 -6.74
CA HIS A 204 -7.10 0.02 -6.52
C HIS A 204 -6.07 0.16 -7.64
N ASP A 205 -5.48 -0.95 -8.08
CA ASP A 205 -4.54 -0.98 -9.21
C ASP A 205 -5.20 -0.45 -10.49
N PHE A 206 -6.42 -0.92 -10.78
CA PHE A 206 -7.21 -0.45 -11.92
C PHE A 206 -7.45 1.07 -11.86
N PHE A 207 -7.93 1.58 -10.72
CA PHE A 207 -8.18 3.02 -10.57
C PHE A 207 -6.91 3.86 -10.72
N LEU A 208 -5.79 3.40 -10.18
CA LEU A 208 -4.50 4.10 -10.27
C LEU A 208 -3.88 4.03 -11.66
N SER A 209 -4.27 3.05 -12.48
CA SER A 209 -3.86 2.93 -13.87
C SER A 209 -4.63 3.85 -14.84
N MET A 210 -5.71 4.50 -14.38
CA MET A 210 -6.49 5.42 -15.20
C MET A 210 -5.67 6.65 -15.62
N SER A 211 -5.86 7.09 -16.87
CA SER A 211 -5.29 8.33 -17.38
C SER A 211 -5.92 9.57 -16.72
N ASP A 212 -5.21 10.70 -16.74
CA ASP A 212 -5.70 11.96 -16.17
C ASP A 212 -7.05 12.39 -16.79
N ASN A 213 -7.24 12.18 -18.10
CA ASN A 213 -8.52 12.48 -18.77
C ASN A 213 -9.67 11.65 -18.20
N GLN A 214 -9.46 10.33 -18.05
CA GLN A 214 -10.47 9.43 -17.48
C GLN A 214 -10.78 9.80 -16.03
N ARG A 215 -9.77 10.24 -15.27
CA ARG A 215 -9.95 10.70 -13.89
C ARG A 215 -10.77 11.99 -13.83
N SER A 216 -10.47 12.98 -14.67
CA SER A 216 -11.25 14.23 -14.74
C SER A 216 -12.70 14.01 -15.19
N GLU A 217 -12.95 13.10 -16.13
CA GLU A 217 -14.31 12.72 -16.52
C GLU A 217 -15.07 12.09 -15.35
N TRP A 218 -14.43 11.18 -14.61
CA TRP A 218 -15.01 10.58 -13.42
C TRP A 218 -15.30 11.62 -12.33
N GLU A 219 -14.39 12.55 -12.07
CA GLU A 219 -14.58 13.66 -11.12
C GLU A 219 -15.78 14.54 -11.49
N ALA A 220 -15.93 14.88 -12.78
CA ALA A 220 -17.07 15.65 -13.27
C ALA A 220 -18.39 14.90 -13.08
N LEU A 221 -18.42 13.58 -13.31
CA LEU A 221 -19.60 12.74 -13.07
C LEU A 221 -19.96 12.66 -11.58
N GLU A 222 -18.97 12.56 -10.69
CA GLU A 222 -19.19 12.59 -9.23
C GLU A 222 -19.70 13.95 -8.75
N GLU A 223 -19.21 15.05 -9.31
CA GLU A 223 -19.73 16.39 -9.03
C GLU A 223 -21.21 16.50 -9.46
N MET A 224 -21.57 16.00 -10.65
CA MET A 224 -22.98 15.96 -11.08
C MET A 224 -23.83 15.10 -10.16
N ARG A 225 -23.34 13.93 -9.72
CA ARG A 225 -24.06 13.00 -8.82
C ARG A 225 -24.31 13.62 -7.43
N THR A 226 -23.34 14.37 -6.91
CA THR A 226 -23.39 14.96 -5.57
C THR A 226 -24.07 16.33 -5.54
N SER A 227 -24.16 17.02 -6.68
CA SER A 227 -24.93 18.25 -6.80
C SER A 227 -26.41 17.99 -6.49
N LYS A 228 -27.01 18.79 -5.58
CA LYS A 228 -28.44 18.67 -5.25
C LYS A 228 -29.25 18.85 -6.55
N PRO A 229 -30.26 18.01 -6.83
CA PRO A 229 -31.15 18.27 -7.97
C PRO A 229 -31.74 19.66 -7.80
N LYS A 230 -31.69 20.49 -8.85
CA LYS A 230 -32.38 21.79 -8.87
C LYS A 230 -33.84 21.51 -8.49
N LYS A 231 -34.30 22.06 -7.36
CA LYS A 231 -35.72 21.99 -6.99
C LYS A 231 -36.52 22.55 -8.17
N PHE A 232 -37.39 21.73 -8.73
CA PHE A 232 -38.39 22.21 -9.67
C PHE A 232 -39.35 23.09 -8.86
N GLU A 233 -39.24 24.41 -9.01
CA GLU A 233 -40.24 25.35 -8.51
C GLU A 233 -41.28 25.51 -9.62
N PRO A 234 -42.49 24.90 -9.48
CA PRO A 234 -43.55 25.17 -10.43
C PRO A 234 -43.90 26.65 -10.35
N ARG A 235 -43.77 27.36 -11.48
CA ARG A 235 -44.42 28.67 -11.63
C ARG A 235 -45.91 28.40 -11.79
N PHE A 236 -46.68 28.72 -10.74
CA PHE A 236 -48.14 28.84 -10.83
C PHE A 236 -48.50 30.11 -11.60
#